data_AF-A0A0N0SKG1-F1
#
_entry.id   AF-A0A0N0SKG1-F1
#
_cell.length_a   1.000
_cell.length_b   1.000
_cell.length_c   1.000
_cell.angle_alpha   90.00
_cell.angle_beta   90.00
_cell.angle_gamma   90.00
#
_symmetry.space_group_name_H-M   'P 1'
#
loop_
_entity.id
_entity.type
_entity.pdbx_description
1 polymer ?
#
loop_
_entity_poly.entity_id
_entity_poly.type
_entity_poly.pdbx_seq_one_letter_code
_entity_poly.pdbx_strand_id
1 'polypeptide(L)'
;MGTPTSGQFGPPPAVWTPPTDVERRLLEAKSRADWDGYLRVLLGADTFAYAPKEQIDRGKKAVNWLPYRAADGGDYVAVHTRGVLLPRRPDVVACELKLPLAPEEWWGEGWRGLVVNPGTPVEAWFPDARNRRRHWKALKKDAPSRGHDDDELITKYDGPLHGPLAHGLACGTHLAVHCQVLWNDVGDVYADYQADVEGLRESWGTTDRGRWQQQLTYLLEGRNSPPHPEFALNVRRELAVHHPGAHADPEVWRAVSVELLRDRGAGQADIAEVLEAIGQIVRYEARFRADGILPPDGWVTSALGYDYGRAVNYARWGVGARFAEPAEAEQAVLAAGELCRETYTSWEAFSAGYVLGRALRFDEESFGHMYSSALTPHRILTTDPASPWRHIPFRSTTT
;
A
#
# COMPACT_ATOMS: atom_id res chain seq x y z
N MET A 1 17.07 -44.20 19.09
CA MET A 1 17.87 -43.74 17.95
C MET A 1 16.94 -43.59 16.76
N GLY A 2 16.57 -42.36 16.43
CA GLY A 2 15.80 -42.00 15.25
C GLY A 2 16.33 -40.66 14.76
N THR A 3 17.02 -40.69 13.63
CA THR A 3 17.52 -39.50 12.91
C THR A 3 16.33 -38.70 12.35
N PRO A 4 16.23 -37.39 12.59
CA PRO A 4 15.28 -36.58 11.84
C PRO A 4 15.85 -36.29 10.45
N THR A 5 15.05 -36.66 9.47
CA THR A 5 15.29 -36.51 8.03
C THR A 5 15.40 -35.04 7.66
N SER A 6 16.49 -34.71 6.98
CA SER A 6 16.72 -33.46 6.26
C SER A 6 15.56 -33.17 5.31
N GLY A 7 14.90 -32.03 5.49
CA GLY A 7 13.93 -31.50 4.54
C GLY A 7 14.63 -31.19 3.23
N GLN A 8 14.47 -32.06 2.24
CA GLN A 8 14.87 -31.81 0.86
C GLN A 8 13.97 -30.72 0.30
N PHE A 9 14.52 -29.52 0.12
CA PHE A 9 13.98 -28.54 -0.79
C PHE A 9 14.05 -29.15 -2.20
N GLY A 10 12.95 -29.11 -2.94
CA GLY A 10 12.93 -29.47 -4.37
C GLY A 10 13.98 -28.65 -5.13
N PRO A 11 14.36 -29.08 -6.35
CA PRO A 11 15.33 -28.33 -7.15
C PRO A 11 14.84 -26.88 -7.30
N PRO A 12 15.72 -25.88 -7.11
CA PRO A 12 15.33 -24.49 -7.27
C PRO A 12 14.78 -24.27 -8.69
N PRO A 13 13.79 -23.38 -8.89
CA PRO A 13 13.39 -22.97 -10.23
C PRO A 13 14.64 -22.55 -11.02
N ALA A 14 14.70 -22.94 -12.29
CA ALA A 14 15.93 -22.93 -13.09
C ALA A 14 16.59 -21.53 -13.25
N VAL A 15 15.89 -20.44 -12.91
CA VAL A 15 16.47 -19.13 -12.69
C VAL A 15 15.70 -18.46 -11.54
N TRP A 16 16.39 -18.06 -10.48
CA TRP A 16 15.81 -17.20 -9.45
C TRP A 16 15.72 -15.77 -9.97
N THR A 17 14.51 -15.20 -9.99
CA THR A 17 14.29 -13.79 -10.31
C THR A 17 14.31 -12.99 -9.00
N PRO A 18 15.14 -11.94 -8.88
CA PRO A 18 15.07 -11.05 -7.72
C PRO A 18 13.65 -10.46 -7.62
N PRO A 19 12.98 -10.60 -6.47
CA PRO A 19 11.57 -10.21 -6.33
C PRO A 19 11.36 -8.70 -6.40
N THR A 20 12.35 -7.88 -6.03
CA THR A 20 12.31 -6.43 -6.20
C THR A 20 13.66 -5.87 -6.65
N ASP A 21 13.74 -4.56 -6.88
CA ASP A 21 15.00 -3.88 -7.18
C ASP A 21 15.99 -3.89 -6.01
N VAL A 22 15.51 -4.03 -4.77
CA VAL A 22 16.38 -4.20 -3.59
C VAL A 22 17.17 -5.50 -3.75
N GLU A 23 16.49 -6.63 -3.93
CA GLU A 23 17.14 -7.92 -4.10
C GLU A 23 17.98 -7.97 -5.38
N ARG A 24 17.56 -7.31 -6.46
CA ARG A 24 18.37 -7.21 -7.68
C ARG A 24 19.71 -6.53 -7.40
N ARG A 25 19.69 -5.37 -6.72
CA ARG A 25 20.88 -4.61 -6.36
C ARG A 25 21.76 -5.36 -5.35
N LEU A 26 21.17 -6.10 -4.41
CA LEU A 26 21.92 -7.00 -3.52
C LEU A 26 22.63 -8.10 -4.31
N LEU A 27 21.96 -8.72 -5.29
CA LEU A 27 22.55 -9.76 -6.13
C LEU A 27 23.71 -9.21 -6.95
N GLU A 28 23.52 -8.04 -7.58
CA GLU A 28 24.54 -7.36 -8.36
C GLU A 28 25.76 -6.94 -7.54
N ALA A 29 25.57 -6.42 -6.33
CA ALA A 29 26.68 -6.08 -5.45
C ALA A 29 27.43 -7.34 -5.01
N LYS A 30 26.70 -8.40 -4.63
CA LYS A 30 27.28 -9.69 -4.24
C LYS A 30 28.06 -10.34 -5.38
N SER A 31 27.56 -10.33 -6.62
CA SER A 31 28.23 -10.94 -7.77
C SER A 31 29.54 -10.23 -8.13
N ARG A 32 29.66 -8.94 -7.81
CA ARG A 32 30.90 -8.15 -7.93
C ARG A 32 31.80 -8.21 -6.68
N ALA A 33 31.41 -8.97 -5.65
CA ALA A 33 32.05 -8.96 -4.33
C ALA A 33 32.16 -7.55 -3.69
N ASP A 34 31.26 -6.65 -4.06
CA ASP A 34 31.16 -5.29 -3.52
C ASP A 34 30.33 -5.30 -2.22
N TRP A 35 30.99 -5.65 -1.12
CA TRP A 35 30.32 -5.79 0.18
C TRP A 35 29.87 -4.45 0.78
N ASP A 36 30.58 -3.36 0.50
CA ASP A 36 30.14 -2.03 0.94
C ASP A 36 28.92 -1.57 0.12
N GLY A 37 28.88 -1.85 -1.19
CA GLY A 37 27.69 -1.65 -2.02
C GLY A 37 26.51 -2.49 -1.54
N TYR A 38 26.72 -3.77 -1.21
CA TYR A 38 25.70 -4.66 -0.65
C TYR A 38 25.13 -4.08 0.65
N LEU A 39 26.01 -3.66 1.57
CA LEU A 39 25.60 -3.07 2.84
C LEU A 39 24.86 -1.74 2.65
N ARG A 40 25.27 -0.87 1.72
CA ARG A 40 24.53 0.38 1.43
C ARG A 40 23.11 0.09 0.94
N VAL A 41 22.92 -0.91 0.08
CA VAL A 41 21.58 -1.32 -0.39
C VAL A 41 20.76 -1.84 0.79
N LEU A 42 21.31 -2.73 1.61
CA LEU A 42 20.62 -3.29 2.77
C LEU A 42 20.26 -2.21 3.80
N LEU A 43 21.15 -1.26 4.06
CA LEU A 43 20.97 -0.18 5.04
C LEU A 43 19.95 0.88 4.63
N GLY A 44 19.64 0.97 3.33
CA GLY A 44 18.60 1.84 2.78
C GLY A 44 17.26 1.13 2.52
N ALA A 45 17.17 -0.18 2.80
CA ALA A 45 15.95 -0.96 2.64
C ALA A 45 15.27 -1.21 3.99
N ASP A 46 13.96 -1.46 3.94
CA ASP A 46 13.24 -2.00 5.10
C ASP A 46 13.67 -3.45 5.34
N THR A 47 14.09 -3.73 6.56
CA THR A 47 14.56 -5.06 6.97
C THR A 47 13.75 -5.59 8.13
N PHE A 48 13.55 -6.91 8.15
CA PHE A 48 12.64 -7.60 9.06
C PHE A 48 13.32 -8.78 9.72
N ALA A 49 12.91 -9.07 10.95
CA ALA A 49 13.20 -10.33 11.63
C ALA A 49 11.89 -10.90 12.20
N TYR A 50 11.88 -12.20 12.49
CA TYR A 50 10.68 -12.89 12.96
C TYR A 50 10.71 -13.12 14.47
N ALA A 51 9.60 -12.80 15.12
CA ALA A 51 9.37 -13.05 16.54
C ALA A 51 8.07 -13.85 16.76
N PRO A 52 7.94 -14.58 17.88
CA PRO A 52 6.66 -15.14 18.30
C PRO A 52 5.61 -14.04 18.51
N LYS A 53 4.43 -14.19 17.91
CA LYS A 53 3.35 -13.18 17.99
C LYS A 53 2.97 -12.85 19.43
N GLU A 54 2.78 -13.89 20.26
CA GLU A 54 2.40 -13.73 21.67
C GLU A 54 3.39 -12.86 22.45
N GLN A 55 4.68 -12.90 22.09
CA GLN A 55 5.67 -12.03 22.72
C GLN A 55 5.45 -10.57 22.36
N ILE A 56 5.15 -10.27 21.10
CA ILE A 56 4.90 -8.91 20.62
C ILE A 56 3.60 -8.38 21.22
N ASP A 57 2.54 -9.18 21.25
CA ASP A 57 1.25 -8.82 21.85
C ASP A 57 1.38 -8.42 23.34
N ARG A 58 2.30 -9.05 24.08
CA ARG A 58 2.56 -8.73 25.49
C ARG A 58 3.36 -7.42 25.69
N GLY A 59 3.79 -6.76 24.62
CA GLY A 59 4.52 -5.49 24.68
C GLY A 59 5.89 -5.60 25.36
N LYS A 60 6.60 -6.73 25.21
CA LYS A 60 7.93 -6.89 25.80
C LYS A 60 8.91 -5.90 25.16
N LYS A 61 9.63 -5.13 25.99
CA LYS A 61 10.65 -4.16 25.54
C LYS A 61 11.81 -4.79 24.75
N ALA A 62 12.15 -6.04 25.05
CA ALA A 62 13.16 -6.79 24.31
C ALA A 62 12.47 -7.89 23.48
N VAL A 63 12.78 -7.92 22.19
CA VAL A 63 12.28 -8.93 21.26
C VAL A 63 13.25 -10.11 21.23
N ASN A 64 12.74 -11.34 21.39
CA ASN A 64 13.52 -12.55 21.22
C ASN A 64 13.23 -13.04 19.82
N TRP A 65 14.14 -12.75 18.89
CA TRP A 65 14.01 -13.27 17.54
C TRP A 65 14.07 -14.80 17.52
N LEU A 66 13.44 -15.36 16.51
CA LEU A 66 13.65 -16.75 16.14
C LEU A 66 15.08 -16.92 15.61
N PRO A 67 15.90 -17.80 16.21
CA PRO A 67 17.27 -18.00 15.78
C PRO A 67 17.31 -18.73 14.44
N TYR A 68 18.19 -18.26 13.56
CA TYR A 68 18.63 -19.03 12.42
C TYR A 68 19.85 -19.85 12.83
N ARG A 69 19.66 -21.16 12.93
CA ARG A 69 20.72 -22.09 13.33
C ARG A 69 21.56 -22.47 12.12
N ALA A 70 22.80 -22.01 12.10
CA ALA A 70 23.77 -22.33 11.07
C ALA A 70 24.27 -23.78 11.18
N ALA A 71 24.89 -24.29 10.11
CA ALA A 71 25.46 -25.63 10.07
C ALA A 71 26.59 -25.84 11.10
N ASP A 72 27.27 -24.76 11.51
CA ASP A 72 28.29 -24.74 12.56
C ASP A 72 27.70 -24.79 13.98
N GLY A 73 26.37 -24.84 14.11
CA GLY A 73 25.63 -24.86 15.37
C GLY A 73 25.48 -23.49 16.05
N GLY A 74 25.95 -22.41 15.43
CA GLY A 74 25.78 -21.05 15.93
C GLY A 74 24.43 -20.43 15.58
N ASP A 75 23.93 -19.56 16.45
CA ASP A 75 22.69 -18.82 16.23
C ASP A 75 22.98 -17.45 15.62
N TYR A 76 22.25 -17.14 14.54
CA TYR A 76 22.33 -15.88 13.80
C TYR A 76 20.94 -15.27 13.67
N VAL A 77 20.86 -13.95 13.69
CA VAL A 77 19.60 -13.26 13.39
C VAL A 77 19.37 -13.35 11.89
N ALA A 78 18.27 -13.99 11.48
CA ALA A 78 17.82 -13.93 10.10
C ALA A 78 17.19 -12.56 9.83
N VAL A 79 17.77 -11.85 8.88
CA VAL A 79 17.29 -10.55 8.40
C VAL A 79 16.70 -10.75 7.01
N HIS A 80 15.47 -10.31 6.81
CA HIS A 80 14.76 -10.41 5.56
C HIS A 80 14.51 -9.02 4.98
N THR A 81 14.77 -8.82 3.69
CA THR A 81 14.22 -7.68 2.95
C THR A 81 12.76 -7.95 2.58
N ARG A 82 11.98 -6.89 2.30
CA ARG A 82 10.54 -7.00 2.02
C ARG A 82 10.19 -8.01 0.92
N GLY A 83 10.98 -8.06 -0.16
CA GLY A 83 10.72 -8.94 -1.30
C GLY A 83 10.86 -10.44 -0.97
N VAL A 84 11.55 -10.78 0.12
CA VAL A 84 11.88 -12.15 0.53
C VAL A 84 11.44 -12.46 1.97
N LEU A 85 10.37 -11.80 2.41
CA LEU A 85 9.66 -12.23 3.62
C LEU A 85 9.24 -13.69 3.48
N LEU A 86 9.33 -14.41 4.59
CA LEU A 86 8.91 -15.80 4.68
C LEU A 86 7.38 -15.91 4.58
N PRO A 87 6.86 -17.07 4.12
CA PRO A 87 5.44 -17.33 4.14
C PRO A 87 4.81 -17.08 5.51
N ARG A 88 3.64 -16.44 5.50
CA ARG A 88 2.89 -16.09 6.71
C ARG A 88 2.63 -17.34 7.56
N ARG A 89 2.83 -17.21 8.86
CA ARG A 89 2.41 -18.19 9.86
C ARG A 89 1.58 -17.49 10.94
N PRO A 90 0.65 -18.21 11.60
CA PRO A 90 -0.22 -17.61 12.62
C PRO A 90 0.52 -17.28 13.93
N ASP A 91 1.59 -18.02 14.25
CA ASP A 91 2.30 -17.95 15.52
C ASP A 91 3.53 -17.02 15.49
N VAL A 92 3.92 -16.54 14.31
CA VAL A 92 5.09 -15.67 14.12
C VAL A 92 4.75 -14.45 13.29
N VAL A 93 5.46 -13.36 13.56
CA VAL A 93 5.24 -12.08 12.93
C VAL A 93 6.56 -11.48 12.48
N ALA A 94 6.53 -10.84 11.32
CA ALA A 94 7.62 -10.00 10.86
C ALA A 94 7.59 -8.69 11.66
N CYS A 95 8.70 -8.37 12.30
CA CYS A 95 8.92 -7.10 12.98
C CYS A 95 10.03 -6.37 12.27
N GLU A 96 9.91 -5.05 12.18
CA GLU A 96 10.96 -4.25 11.58
C GLU A 96 12.22 -4.34 12.45
N LEU A 97 13.35 -4.51 11.77
CA LEU A 97 14.67 -4.54 12.37
C LEU A 97 15.50 -3.42 11.77
N LYS A 98 15.79 -2.38 12.55
CA LYS A 98 16.57 -1.24 12.06
C LYS A 98 18.06 -1.58 12.00
N LEU A 99 18.67 -1.38 10.82
CA LEU A 99 20.12 -1.53 10.63
C LEU A 99 20.82 -0.16 10.50
N PRO A 100 22.07 -0.01 10.99
CA PRO A 100 22.76 -0.96 11.86
C PRO A 100 22.14 -1.02 13.25
N LEU A 101 22.13 -2.22 13.84
CA LEU A 101 21.55 -2.49 15.16
C LEU A 101 22.02 -1.51 16.24
N ALA A 102 21.06 -0.98 17.01
CA ALA A 102 21.36 -0.18 18.20
C ALA A 102 21.91 -1.07 19.33
N PRO A 103 22.86 -0.61 20.19
CA PRO A 103 23.44 -1.37 21.30
C PRO A 103 22.41 -2.06 22.19
N GLU A 104 21.25 -1.43 22.36
CA GLU A 104 20.13 -1.85 23.18
C GLU A 104 19.29 -2.94 22.50
N GLU A 105 19.35 -3.01 21.17
CA GLU A 105 18.71 -4.06 20.35
C GLU A 105 19.60 -5.32 20.25
N TRP A 106 20.80 -5.34 20.85
CA TRP A 106 21.66 -6.53 20.79
C TRP A 106 21.19 -7.63 21.73
N TRP A 107 21.06 -8.82 21.14
CA TRP A 107 20.30 -9.99 21.61
C TRP A 107 21.01 -10.86 22.67
N GLY A 108 21.88 -10.30 23.51
CA GLY A 108 22.69 -11.07 24.47
C GLY A 108 23.88 -11.81 23.82
N GLU A 109 24.69 -12.49 24.65
CA GLU A 109 26.01 -13.05 24.24
C GLU A 109 25.95 -14.29 23.34
N GLY A 110 24.76 -14.84 23.06
CA GLY A 110 24.58 -16.09 22.30
C GLY A 110 24.63 -15.96 20.77
N TRP A 111 24.48 -14.74 20.23
CA TRP A 111 24.33 -14.54 18.79
C TRP A 111 25.67 -14.25 18.12
N ARG A 112 25.98 -15.00 17.06
CA ARG A 112 27.26 -14.88 16.33
C ARG A 112 27.28 -13.74 15.31
N GLY A 113 26.11 -13.26 14.91
CA GLY A 113 25.95 -12.20 13.92
C GLY A 113 24.57 -12.22 13.30
N LEU A 114 24.50 -11.79 12.04
CA LEU A 114 23.29 -11.86 11.24
C LEU A 114 23.54 -12.53 9.90
N VAL A 115 22.48 -13.12 9.36
CA VAL A 115 22.42 -13.66 8.00
C VAL A 115 21.28 -12.96 7.27
N VAL A 116 21.59 -12.40 6.10
CA VAL A 116 20.62 -11.69 5.27
C VAL A 116 20.01 -12.69 4.29
N ASN A 117 18.69 -12.71 4.18
CA ASN A 117 17.90 -13.47 3.21
C ASN A 117 18.36 -14.94 3.08
N PRO A 118 18.41 -15.70 4.18
CA PRO A 118 18.93 -17.07 4.17
C PRO A 118 18.17 -17.97 3.19
N GLY A 119 18.90 -18.84 2.48
CA GLY A 119 18.36 -19.75 1.47
C GLY A 119 18.12 -19.12 0.10
N THR A 120 18.53 -17.87 -0.12
CA THR A 120 18.36 -17.18 -1.41
C THR A 120 19.71 -16.89 -2.09
N PRO A 121 19.75 -16.62 -3.41
CA PRO A 121 20.98 -16.21 -4.09
C PRO A 121 21.61 -14.92 -3.55
N VAL A 122 20.84 -14.05 -2.89
CA VAL A 122 21.32 -12.83 -2.24
C VAL A 122 21.80 -13.05 -0.81
N GLU A 123 21.82 -14.29 -0.32
CA GLU A 123 22.23 -14.61 1.04
C GLU A 123 23.61 -14.03 1.38
N ALA A 124 23.74 -13.37 2.52
CA ALA A 124 25.04 -12.88 2.97
C ALA A 124 25.20 -13.02 4.49
N TRP A 125 26.37 -13.48 4.90
CA TRP A 125 26.72 -13.72 6.29
C TRP A 125 27.58 -12.57 6.81
N PHE A 126 27.18 -12.01 7.94
CA PHE A 126 27.93 -10.97 8.64
C PHE A 126 28.26 -11.44 10.06
N PRO A 127 29.19 -12.41 10.19
CA PRO A 127 29.80 -12.69 11.49
C PRO A 127 30.48 -11.41 11.98
N ASP A 128 30.37 -11.11 13.27
CA ASP A 128 30.90 -9.88 13.87
C ASP A 128 30.25 -8.56 13.40
N ALA A 129 29.01 -8.58 12.92
CA ALA A 129 28.24 -7.36 12.64
C ALA A 129 28.31 -6.35 13.82
N ARG A 130 28.42 -6.86 15.06
CA ARG A 130 28.62 -6.09 16.29
C ARG A 130 29.86 -5.21 16.24
N ASN A 131 30.99 -5.81 15.89
CA ASN A 131 32.29 -5.15 15.87
C ASN A 131 32.40 -4.18 14.68
N ARG A 132 31.58 -4.37 13.64
CA ARG A 132 31.55 -3.55 12.41
C ARG A 132 30.52 -2.41 12.46
N ARG A 133 29.83 -2.19 13.57
CA ARG A 133 28.76 -1.17 13.69
C ARG A 133 29.20 0.24 13.27
N ARG A 134 30.43 0.66 13.59
CA ARG A 134 30.94 1.99 13.19
C ARG A 134 31.05 2.12 11.67
N HIS A 135 31.51 1.07 11.00
CA HIS A 135 31.57 1.00 9.54
C HIS A 135 30.17 1.10 8.92
N TRP A 136 29.23 0.31 9.43
CA TRP A 136 27.85 0.32 8.92
C TRP A 136 27.17 1.67 9.11
N LYS A 137 27.44 2.35 10.23
CA LYS A 137 26.96 3.73 10.45
C LYS A 137 27.53 4.72 9.45
N ALA A 138 28.80 4.56 9.03
CA ALA A 138 29.37 5.39 8.00
C ALA A 138 28.67 5.15 6.66
N LEU A 139 28.51 3.88 6.26
CA LEU A 139 27.80 3.51 5.03
C LEU A 139 26.33 3.97 5.01
N LYS A 140 25.63 3.93 6.15
CA LYS A 140 24.22 4.37 6.24
C LYS A 140 24.05 5.85 5.91
N LYS A 141 25.04 6.70 6.17
CA LYS A 141 24.96 8.12 5.82
C LYS A 141 24.93 8.35 4.31
N ASP A 142 25.52 7.43 3.55
CA ASP A 142 25.58 7.47 2.09
C ASP A 142 24.47 6.60 1.46
N ALA A 143 23.68 5.90 2.28
CA ALA A 143 22.57 5.09 1.81
C ALA A 143 21.37 5.99 1.49
N PRO A 144 20.63 5.72 0.41
CA PRO A 144 19.38 6.42 0.14
C PRO A 144 18.44 6.26 1.34
N SER A 145 17.85 7.37 1.80
CA SER A 145 16.78 7.35 2.80
C SER A 145 15.48 7.74 2.13
N ARG A 146 14.42 6.98 2.38
CA ARG A 146 13.05 7.33 1.96
C ARG A 146 12.46 8.33 2.94
N GLY A 147 12.14 9.52 2.46
CA GLY A 147 11.33 10.51 3.16
C GLY A 147 9.85 10.17 3.10
N HIS A 148 9.07 10.79 4.01
CA HIS A 148 7.63 10.64 4.08
C HIS A 148 6.90 11.04 2.78
N ASP A 149 7.47 11.96 2.01
CA ASP A 149 6.87 12.50 0.78
C ASP A 149 7.57 12.00 -0.49
N ASP A 150 8.45 11.00 -0.37
CA ASP A 150 9.21 10.44 -1.51
C ASP A 150 8.40 9.34 -2.21
N ASP A 151 7.20 9.66 -2.69
CA ASP A 151 6.28 8.73 -3.35
C ASP A 151 7.03 7.82 -4.36
N GLU A 152 6.95 6.50 -4.18
CA GLU A 152 7.73 5.52 -4.96
C GLU A 152 6.85 4.36 -5.42
N LEU A 153 6.89 4.06 -6.72
CA LEU A 153 6.27 2.85 -7.25
C LEU A 153 7.20 1.64 -7.04
N ILE A 154 6.79 0.72 -6.17
CA ILE A 154 7.55 -0.51 -5.91
C ILE A 154 6.78 -1.73 -6.41
N THR A 155 7.37 -2.47 -7.33
CA THR A 155 6.78 -3.68 -7.92
C THR A 155 7.48 -4.93 -7.40
N LYS A 156 6.69 -5.94 -7.03
CA LYS A 156 7.15 -7.30 -6.79
C LYS A 156 7.11 -8.10 -8.09
N TYR A 157 8.26 -8.43 -8.66
CA TYR A 157 8.38 -9.04 -9.99
C TYR A 157 7.89 -10.49 -10.06
N ASP A 158 7.79 -11.18 -8.93
CA ASP A 158 7.21 -12.52 -8.80
C ASP A 158 5.79 -12.52 -8.21
N GLY A 159 5.20 -11.33 -8.00
CA GLY A 159 3.80 -11.15 -7.58
C GLY A 159 2.81 -11.12 -8.77
N PRO A 160 1.50 -10.96 -8.50
CA PRO A 160 0.50 -10.77 -9.55
C PRO A 160 0.79 -9.52 -10.41
N LEU A 161 1.14 -9.72 -11.68
CA LEU A 161 1.35 -8.65 -12.65
C LEU A 161 0.20 -8.51 -13.66
N HIS A 162 -0.64 -9.53 -13.76
CA HIS A 162 -1.74 -9.62 -14.71
C HIS A 162 -2.97 -10.28 -14.07
N GLY A 163 -4.13 -10.12 -14.73
CA GLY A 163 -5.39 -10.75 -14.33
C GLY A 163 -6.16 -9.99 -13.25
N PRO A 164 -7.29 -10.56 -12.78
CA PRO A 164 -8.24 -9.84 -11.92
C PRO A 164 -7.64 -9.37 -10.59
N LEU A 165 -6.80 -10.19 -9.95
CA LEU A 165 -6.15 -9.82 -8.69
C LEU A 165 -5.17 -8.66 -8.88
N ALA A 166 -4.34 -8.70 -9.93
CA ALA A 166 -3.43 -7.62 -10.25
C ALA A 166 -4.18 -6.32 -10.54
N HIS A 167 -5.32 -6.38 -11.26
CA HIS A 167 -6.17 -5.20 -11.44
C HIS A 167 -6.72 -4.68 -10.12
N GLY A 168 -7.28 -5.54 -9.25
CA GLY A 168 -7.78 -5.12 -7.95
C GLY A 168 -6.70 -4.45 -7.08
N LEU A 169 -5.49 -5.02 -7.08
CA LEU A 169 -4.33 -4.42 -6.42
C LEU A 169 -3.94 -3.07 -7.05
N ALA A 170 -4.01 -2.96 -8.37
CA ALA A 170 -3.75 -1.72 -9.10
C ALA A 170 -4.73 -0.58 -8.75
N CYS A 171 -5.95 -0.89 -8.30
CA CYS A 171 -6.89 0.10 -7.76
C CYS A 171 -6.42 0.68 -6.40
N GLY A 172 -5.62 -0.06 -5.63
CA GLY A 172 -5.05 0.42 -4.37
C GLY A 172 -3.77 1.24 -4.51
N THR A 173 -3.23 1.40 -5.73
CA THR A 173 -1.84 1.83 -5.91
C THR A 173 -1.58 3.28 -5.54
N HIS A 174 -2.59 4.16 -5.56
CA HIS A 174 -2.44 5.54 -5.05
C HIS A 174 -1.81 5.58 -3.66
N LEU A 175 -2.35 4.78 -2.74
CA LEU A 175 -1.84 4.73 -1.37
C LEU A 175 -0.58 3.87 -1.27
N ALA A 176 -0.46 2.80 -2.07
CA ALA A 176 0.75 1.98 -2.06
C ALA A 176 2.00 2.78 -2.47
N VAL A 177 1.88 3.65 -3.48
CA VAL A 177 2.94 4.56 -3.92
C VAL A 177 3.26 5.57 -2.83
N HIS A 178 2.24 6.17 -2.22
CA HIS A 178 2.43 7.16 -1.17
C HIS A 178 3.07 6.57 0.10
N CYS A 179 2.68 5.35 0.47
CA CYS A 179 3.28 4.62 1.58
C CYS A 179 4.57 3.89 1.21
N GLN A 180 5.05 3.99 -0.04
CA GLN A 180 6.28 3.36 -0.53
C GLN A 180 6.31 1.85 -0.28
N VAL A 181 5.21 1.17 -0.55
CA VAL A 181 5.06 -0.28 -0.37
C VAL A 181 4.80 -0.99 -1.69
N LEU A 182 5.03 -2.29 -1.71
CA LEU A 182 4.75 -3.13 -2.89
C LEU A 182 3.30 -2.94 -3.30
N TRP A 183 2.99 -2.62 -4.56
CA TRP A 183 1.60 -2.43 -4.97
C TRP A 183 0.88 -3.77 -5.20
N ASN A 184 1.61 -4.80 -5.62
CA ASN A 184 1.08 -6.08 -6.08
C ASN A 184 1.34 -7.25 -5.12
N ASP A 185 1.18 -7.04 -3.82
CA ASP A 185 1.24 -8.12 -2.83
C ASP A 185 0.17 -7.90 -1.74
N VAL A 186 -0.49 -8.98 -1.33
CA VAL A 186 -1.55 -9.00 -0.32
C VAL A 186 -1.02 -9.34 1.08
N GLY A 187 0.23 -9.81 1.18
CA GLY A 187 0.85 -10.27 2.42
C GLY A 187 1.27 -9.17 3.40
N ASP A 188 2.36 -9.41 4.12
CA ASP A 188 2.94 -8.48 5.13
C ASP A 188 3.67 -7.31 4.45
N VAL A 189 2.89 -6.42 3.82
CA VAL A 189 3.38 -5.42 2.86
C VAL A 189 3.57 -4.02 3.41
N TYR A 190 2.85 -3.64 4.47
CA TYR A 190 2.79 -2.26 4.94
C TYR A 190 3.94 -1.89 5.87
N ALA A 191 3.71 -1.77 7.18
CA ALA A 191 4.78 -1.53 8.12
C ALA A 191 5.32 -2.88 8.59
N ASP A 192 5.36 -3.08 9.90
CA ASP A 192 5.49 -4.38 10.52
C ASP A 192 4.21 -4.76 11.26
N TYR A 193 4.19 -5.95 11.87
CA TYR A 193 3.01 -6.42 12.58
C TYR A 193 2.47 -5.45 13.63
N GLN A 194 3.34 -4.87 14.46
CA GLN A 194 2.91 -4.03 15.57
C GLN A 194 2.44 -2.66 15.07
N ALA A 195 3.18 -2.08 14.13
CA ALA A 195 2.83 -0.80 13.51
C ALA A 195 1.51 -0.90 12.71
N ASP A 196 1.25 -2.00 12.02
CA ASP A 196 -0.04 -2.21 11.32
C ASP A 196 -1.21 -2.33 12.32
N VAL A 197 -1.02 -3.04 13.44
CA VAL A 197 -2.04 -3.12 14.53
C VAL A 197 -2.28 -1.75 15.15
N GLU A 198 -1.22 -1.01 15.46
CA GLU A 198 -1.30 0.31 16.07
C GLU A 198 -1.96 1.32 15.12
N GLY A 199 -1.55 1.36 13.86
CA GLY A 199 -2.10 2.22 12.84
C GLY A 199 -3.59 1.98 12.59
N LEU A 200 -4.03 0.72 12.52
CA LEU A 200 -5.45 0.38 12.42
C LEU A 200 -6.24 0.82 13.65
N ARG A 201 -5.69 0.62 14.85
CA ARG A 201 -6.34 1.05 16.10
C ARG A 201 -6.44 2.57 16.19
N GLU A 202 -5.39 3.30 15.86
CA GLU A 202 -5.37 4.76 16.01
C GLU A 202 -6.16 5.48 14.92
N SER A 203 -6.01 5.05 13.67
CA SER A 203 -6.62 5.74 12.52
C SER A 203 -8.06 5.30 12.24
N TRP A 204 -8.43 4.06 12.62
CA TRP A 204 -9.74 3.47 12.31
C TRP A 204 -10.49 2.97 13.56
N GLY A 205 -9.84 2.97 14.71
CA GLY A 205 -10.35 2.32 15.92
C GLY A 205 -10.40 0.79 15.80
N THR A 206 -9.80 0.20 14.77
CA THR A 206 -9.94 -1.22 14.47
C THR A 206 -8.99 -2.06 15.31
N THR A 207 -9.56 -2.84 16.22
CA THR A 207 -8.82 -3.62 17.23
C THR A 207 -8.94 -5.13 17.04
N ASP A 208 -9.81 -5.57 16.15
CA ASP A 208 -10.11 -6.98 15.92
C ASP A 208 -10.68 -7.22 14.53
N ARG A 209 -10.84 -8.51 14.22
CA ARG A 209 -11.40 -9.02 12.96
C ARG A 209 -12.83 -8.54 12.69
N GLY A 210 -13.70 -8.50 13.69
CA GLY A 210 -15.10 -8.11 13.50
C GLY A 210 -15.21 -6.65 13.07
N ARG A 211 -14.48 -5.77 13.75
CA ARG A 211 -14.41 -4.35 13.38
C ARG A 211 -13.71 -4.13 12.04
N TRP A 212 -12.70 -4.94 11.72
CA TRP A 212 -12.08 -4.92 10.39
C TRP A 212 -13.10 -5.25 9.30
N GLN A 213 -13.87 -6.34 9.44
CA GLN A 213 -14.91 -6.71 8.46
C GLN A 213 -15.96 -5.60 8.30
N GLN A 214 -16.42 -5.00 9.40
CA GLN A 214 -17.40 -3.92 9.36
C GLN A 214 -16.91 -2.70 8.57
N GLN A 215 -15.68 -2.24 8.86
CA GLN A 215 -15.10 -1.07 8.19
C GLN A 215 -14.79 -1.36 6.71
N LEU A 216 -14.36 -2.58 6.39
CA LEU A 216 -14.13 -3.00 5.02
C LEU A 216 -15.44 -2.98 4.20
N THR A 217 -16.52 -3.53 4.76
CA THR A 217 -17.85 -3.46 4.13
C THR A 217 -18.28 -2.01 3.92
N TYR A 218 -18.07 -1.15 4.92
CA TYR A 218 -18.40 0.28 4.83
C TYR A 218 -17.66 0.99 3.69
N LEU A 219 -16.38 0.64 3.46
CA LEU A 219 -15.59 1.13 2.32
C LEU A 219 -16.10 0.57 0.99
N LEU A 220 -16.40 -0.73 0.91
CA LEU A 220 -16.89 -1.37 -0.31
C LEU A 220 -18.28 -0.86 -0.72
N GLU A 221 -19.10 -0.43 0.23
CA GLU A 221 -20.40 0.19 -0.05
C GLU A 221 -20.29 1.70 -0.35
N GLY A 222 -19.08 2.26 -0.38
CA GLY A 222 -18.87 3.68 -0.67
C GLY A 222 -19.42 4.61 0.41
N ARG A 223 -19.55 4.12 1.65
CA ARG A 223 -20.17 4.85 2.76
C ARG A 223 -19.16 5.57 3.66
N ASN A 224 -17.85 5.36 3.44
CA ASN A 224 -16.80 5.96 4.26
C ASN A 224 -16.57 7.45 3.94
N SER A 225 -16.87 7.86 2.71
CA SER A 225 -16.86 9.28 2.32
C SER A 225 -18.22 9.96 2.57
N PRO A 226 -18.26 11.30 2.73
CA PRO A 226 -19.52 12.03 2.87
C PRO A 226 -20.48 11.75 1.68
N PRO A 227 -21.79 11.60 1.91
CA PRO A 227 -22.73 11.21 0.86
C PRO A 227 -23.08 12.35 -0.11
N HIS A 228 -23.00 13.61 0.34
CA HIS A 228 -23.45 14.77 -0.43
C HIS A 228 -22.67 15.00 -1.74
N PRO A 229 -21.32 14.89 -1.78
CA PRO A 229 -20.59 15.00 -3.04
C PRO A 229 -20.93 13.91 -4.06
N GLU A 230 -21.04 12.65 -3.63
CA GLU A 230 -21.38 11.55 -4.55
C GLU A 230 -22.81 11.71 -5.07
N PHE A 231 -23.76 12.15 -4.23
CA PHE A 231 -25.10 12.54 -4.70
C PHE A 231 -25.03 13.62 -5.78
N ALA A 232 -24.27 14.70 -5.55
CA ALA A 232 -24.14 15.79 -6.51
C ALA A 232 -23.55 15.30 -7.85
N LEU A 233 -22.48 14.50 -7.81
CA LEU A 233 -21.85 13.92 -8.99
C LEU A 233 -22.79 12.98 -9.76
N ASN A 234 -23.59 12.19 -9.05
CA ASN A 234 -24.63 11.35 -9.66
C ASN A 234 -25.68 12.20 -10.41
N VAL A 235 -26.17 13.29 -9.80
CA VAL A 235 -27.08 14.22 -10.50
C VAL A 235 -26.43 14.81 -11.76
N ARG A 236 -25.15 15.21 -11.68
CA ARG A 236 -24.41 15.76 -12.82
C ARG A 236 -24.27 14.74 -13.96
N ARG A 237 -24.05 13.47 -13.63
CA ARG A 237 -23.96 12.38 -14.61
C ARG A 237 -25.29 12.13 -15.31
N GLU A 238 -26.39 12.09 -14.57
CA GLU A 238 -27.73 11.97 -15.17
C GLU A 238 -28.06 13.17 -16.08
N LEU A 239 -27.68 14.38 -15.67
CA LEU A 239 -27.79 15.58 -16.52
C LEU A 239 -26.98 15.44 -17.81
N ALA A 240 -25.76 14.91 -17.75
CA ALA A 240 -24.92 14.71 -18.92
C ALA A 240 -25.54 13.72 -19.92
N VAL A 241 -26.21 12.67 -19.41
CA VAL A 241 -26.87 11.64 -20.22
C VAL A 241 -28.14 12.18 -20.87
N HIS A 242 -29.01 12.85 -20.11
CA HIS A 242 -30.33 13.27 -20.58
C HIS A 242 -30.34 14.64 -21.27
N HIS A 243 -29.40 15.52 -20.92
CA HIS A 243 -29.28 16.88 -21.43
C HIS A 243 -27.80 17.23 -21.71
N PRO A 244 -27.23 16.71 -22.82
CA PRO A 244 -25.83 16.97 -23.16
C PRO A 244 -25.50 18.47 -23.16
N GLY A 245 -24.41 18.83 -22.48
CA GLY A 245 -23.97 20.22 -22.27
C GLY A 245 -24.52 20.89 -21.00
N ALA A 246 -25.70 20.49 -20.50
CA ALA A 246 -26.29 21.12 -19.30
C ALA A 246 -25.48 20.84 -18.02
N HIS A 247 -24.82 19.69 -17.94
CA HIS A 247 -23.94 19.30 -16.83
C HIS A 247 -22.70 20.20 -16.65
N ALA A 248 -22.38 21.03 -17.63
CA ALA A 248 -21.26 21.97 -17.56
C ALA A 248 -21.64 23.29 -16.87
N ASP A 249 -22.94 23.59 -16.73
CA ASP A 249 -23.44 24.79 -16.06
C ASP A 249 -23.70 24.51 -14.56
N PRO A 250 -22.91 25.10 -13.65
CA PRO A 250 -23.09 24.89 -12.21
C PRO A 250 -24.44 25.37 -11.68
N GLU A 251 -25.08 26.37 -12.29
CA GLU A 251 -26.39 26.86 -11.82
C GLU A 251 -27.51 25.89 -12.17
N VAL A 252 -27.47 25.31 -13.38
CA VAL A 252 -28.40 24.24 -13.78
C VAL A 252 -28.20 23.02 -12.87
N TRP A 253 -26.94 22.64 -12.63
CA TRP A 253 -26.62 21.53 -11.73
C TRP A 253 -27.18 21.76 -10.31
N ARG A 254 -26.95 22.95 -9.73
CA ARG A 254 -27.50 23.31 -8.41
C ARG A 254 -29.02 23.27 -8.39
N ALA A 255 -29.68 23.86 -9.38
CA ALA A 255 -31.14 23.91 -9.44
C ALA A 255 -31.76 22.51 -9.44
N VAL A 256 -31.23 21.61 -10.28
CA VAL A 256 -31.72 20.23 -10.41
C VAL A 256 -31.41 19.42 -9.15
N SER A 257 -30.23 19.59 -8.55
CA SER A 257 -29.91 18.95 -7.27
C SER A 257 -30.87 19.37 -6.14
N VAL A 258 -31.21 20.67 -6.07
CA VAL A 258 -32.16 21.20 -5.08
C VAL A 258 -33.57 20.65 -5.30
N GLU A 259 -34.04 20.61 -6.55
CA GLU A 259 -35.35 20.06 -6.90
C GLU A 259 -35.45 18.58 -6.49
N LEU A 260 -34.47 17.76 -6.89
CA LEU A 260 -34.44 16.34 -6.54
C LEU A 260 -34.39 16.09 -5.03
N LEU A 261 -33.67 16.93 -4.27
CA LEU A 261 -33.62 16.82 -2.81
C LEU A 261 -34.96 17.19 -2.16
N ARG A 262 -35.62 18.25 -2.64
CA ARG A 262 -36.96 18.64 -2.16
C ARG A 262 -38.00 17.57 -2.43
N ASP A 263 -37.97 16.97 -3.62
CA ASP A 263 -38.88 15.87 -3.99
C ASP A 263 -38.68 14.63 -3.11
N ARG A 264 -37.46 14.41 -2.62
CA ARG A 264 -37.12 13.34 -1.66
C ARG A 264 -37.40 13.72 -0.21
N GLY A 265 -37.92 14.92 0.06
CA GLY A 265 -38.20 15.42 1.41
C GLY A 265 -36.94 15.73 2.23
N ALA A 266 -35.80 15.98 1.59
CA ALA A 266 -34.56 16.34 2.27
C ALA A 266 -34.67 17.69 2.99
N GLY A 267 -33.97 17.83 4.12
CA GLY A 267 -33.98 19.04 4.93
C GLY A 267 -33.15 20.18 4.31
N GLN A 268 -33.35 21.39 4.83
CA GLN A 268 -32.57 22.57 4.40
C GLN A 268 -31.05 22.40 4.62
N ALA A 269 -30.65 21.62 5.64
CA ALA A 269 -29.25 21.30 5.90
C ALA A 269 -28.65 20.45 4.77
N ASP A 270 -29.31 19.37 4.34
CA ASP A 270 -28.83 18.52 3.25
C ASP A 270 -28.71 19.28 1.93
N ILE A 271 -29.67 20.18 1.67
CA ILE A 271 -29.62 21.06 0.51
C ILE A 271 -28.39 21.97 0.57
N ALA A 272 -28.10 22.57 1.73
CA ALA A 272 -26.92 23.43 1.90
C ALA A 272 -25.61 22.66 1.69
N GLU A 273 -25.49 21.45 2.26
CA GLU A 273 -24.32 20.57 2.11
C GLU A 273 -24.07 20.18 0.64
N VAL A 274 -25.12 19.85 -0.12
CA VAL A 274 -24.99 19.55 -1.55
C VAL A 274 -24.58 20.78 -2.36
N LEU A 275 -25.13 21.95 -2.06
CA LEU A 275 -24.76 23.20 -2.75
C LEU A 275 -23.30 23.59 -2.47
N GLU A 276 -22.82 23.41 -1.24
CA GLU A 276 -21.41 23.61 -0.90
C GLU A 276 -20.51 22.60 -1.61
N ALA A 277 -20.87 21.31 -1.58
CA ALA A 277 -20.13 20.26 -2.27
C ALA A 277 -19.99 20.55 -3.77
N ILE A 278 -21.05 21.04 -4.44
CA ILE A 278 -20.99 21.48 -5.84
C ILE A 278 -19.94 22.58 -6.03
N GLY A 279 -19.92 23.58 -5.13
CA GLY A 279 -18.93 24.64 -5.15
C GLY A 279 -17.50 24.13 -5.02
N GLN A 280 -17.26 23.24 -4.06
CA GLN A 280 -15.95 22.61 -3.84
C GLN A 280 -15.50 21.78 -5.05
N ILE A 281 -16.39 20.96 -5.60
CA ILE A 281 -16.08 20.13 -6.78
C ILE A 281 -15.65 21.01 -7.96
N VAL A 282 -16.36 22.11 -8.23
CA VAL A 282 -15.99 23.04 -9.32
C VAL A 282 -14.58 23.62 -9.11
N ARG A 283 -14.24 23.99 -7.87
CA ARG A 283 -12.91 24.55 -7.54
C ARG A 283 -11.81 23.50 -7.65
N TYR A 284 -12.03 22.28 -7.16
CA TYR A 284 -11.08 21.17 -7.33
C TYR A 284 -10.91 20.78 -8.79
N GLU A 285 -11.98 20.69 -9.58
CA GLU A 285 -11.88 20.36 -11.01
C GLU A 285 -11.09 21.41 -11.78
N ALA A 286 -11.27 22.70 -11.46
CA ALA A 286 -10.44 23.76 -12.04
C ALA A 286 -8.96 23.55 -11.71
N ARG A 287 -8.64 23.19 -10.46
CA ARG A 287 -7.27 22.85 -10.07
C ARG A 287 -6.75 21.60 -10.76
N PHE A 288 -7.57 20.56 -10.89
CA PHE A 288 -7.21 19.30 -11.53
C PHE A 288 -6.85 19.50 -13.00
N ARG A 289 -7.58 20.38 -13.70
CA ARG A 289 -7.23 20.78 -15.07
C ARG A 289 -5.90 21.54 -15.13
N ALA A 290 -5.66 22.44 -14.18
CA ALA A 290 -4.39 23.19 -14.10
C ALA A 290 -3.18 22.27 -13.83
N ASP A 291 -3.36 21.25 -12.98
CA ASP A 291 -2.28 20.33 -12.58
C ASP A 291 -2.16 19.07 -13.45
N GLY A 292 -3.03 18.92 -14.46
CA GLY A 292 -3.01 17.84 -15.45
C GLY A 292 -3.70 16.54 -15.04
N ILE A 293 -4.48 16.53 -13.95
CA ILE A 293 -5.29 15.37 -13.54
C ILE A 293 -6.48 15.16 -14.49
N LEU A 294 -7.07 16.26 -14.97
CA LEU A 294 -8.19 16.25 -15.92
C LEU A 294 -7.79 16.89 -17.25
N PRO A 295 -8.34 16.43 -18.37
CA PRO A 295 -8.26 17.16 -19.64
C PRO A 295 -9.03 18.48 -19.57
N PRO A 296 -8.83 19.42 -20.52
CA PRO A 296 -9.45 20.77 -20.49
C PRO A 296 -10.97 20.78 -20.31
N ASP A 297 -11.69 19.85 -20.93
CA ASP A 297 -13.15 19.70 -20.81
C ASP A 297 -13.56 18.55 -19.87
N GLY A 298 -12.59 17.99 -19.14
CA GLY A 298 -12.78 16.87 -18.23
C GLY A 298 -13.45 17.29 -16.93
N TRP A 299 -14.22 16.36 -16.37
CA TRP A 299 -14.89 16.47 -15.08
C TRP A 299 -14.89 15.12 -14.37
N VAL A 300 -15.06 15.12 -13.05
CA VAL A 300 -15.03 13.90 -12.22
C VAL A 300 -16.43 13.29 -12.17
N THR A 301 -16.56 11.99 -12.48
CA THR A 301 -17.88 11.32 -12.59
C THR A 301 -18.35 10.65 -11.30
N SER A 302 -17.46 10.44 -10.33
CA SER A 302 -17.73 9.86 -9.01
C SER A 302 -16.54 10.14 -8.09
N ALA A 303 -16.78 10.23 -6.78
CA ALA A 303 -15.74 10.34 -5.75
C ALA A 303 -15.43 9.00 -5.06
N LEU A 304 -16.16 7.93 -5.41
CA LEU A 304 -16.06 6.60 -4.78
C LEU A 304 -14.71 5.91 -4.96
N GLY A 305 -13.88 6.39 -5.90
CA GLY A 305 -12.57 5.82 -6.18
C GLY A 305 -11.68 5.87 -4.94
N TYR A 306 -11.89 6.87 -4.09
CA TYR A 306 -11.20 6.98 -2.82
C TYR A 306 -11.53 5.84 -1.86
N ASP A 307 -12.81 5.55 -1.68
CA ASP A 307 -13.29 4.48 -0.81
C ASP A 307 -12.84 3.11 -1.34
N TYR A 308 -12.96 2.86 -2.65
CA TYR A 308 -12.57 1.58 -3.24
C TYR A 308 -11.06 1.35 -3.24
N GLY A 309 -10.26 2.35 -3.63
CA GLY A 309 -8.80 2.26 -3.54
C GLY A 309 -8.32 2.11 -2.10
N ARG A 310 -9.04 2.69 -1.13
CA ARG A 310 -8.76 2.51 0.29
C ARG A 310 -9.21 1.14 0.80
N ALA A 311 -10.30 0.57 0.31
CA ALA A 311 -10.74 -0.79 0.63
C ALA A 311 -9.65 -1.82 0.30
N VAL A 312 -8.98 -1.68 -0.85
CA VAL A 312 -7.84 -2.53 -1.24
C VAL A 312 -6.73 -2.50 -0.19
N ASN A 313 -6.37 -1.32 0.27
CA ASN A 313 -5.29 -1.16 1.25
C ASN A 313 -5.70 -1.55 2.67
N TYR A 314 -6.95 -1.28 3.04
CA TYR A 314 -7.53 -1.71 4.30
C TYR A 314 -7.65 -3.23 4.40
N ALA A 315 -7.90 -3.90 3.27
CA ALA A 315 -7.85 -5.36 3.21
C ALA A 315 -6.44 -5.88 3.52
N ARG A 316 -5.41 -5.24 2.96
CA ARG A 316 -3.99 -5.61 3.15
C ARG A 316 -3.49 -5.32 4.57
N TRP A 317 -3.86 -4.19 5.17
CA TRP A 317 -3.58 -3.94 6.60
C TRP A 317 -4.20 -5.00 7.51
N GLY A 318 -5.38 -5.53 7.16
CA GLY A 318 -6.01 -6.64 7.89
C GLY A 318 -5.14 -7.89 7.94
N VAL A 319 -4.42 -8.19 6.85
CA VAL A 319 -3.48 -9.33 6.79
C VAL A 319 -2.27 -9.07 7.69
N GLY A 320 -1.66 -7.89 7.54
CA GLY A 320 -0.53 -7.44 8.35
C GLY A 320 -0.85 -7.52 9.84
N ALA A 321 -1.98 -6.96 10.26
CA ALA A 321 -2.44 -6.95 11.66
C ALA A 321 -3.02 -8.28 12.18
N ARG A 322 -3.05 -9.34 11.35
CA ARG A 322 -3.65 -10.66 11.70
C ARG A 322 -5.15 -10.62 12.01
N PHE A 323 -5.88 -9.66 11.45
CA PHE A 323 -7.34 -9.59 11.49
C PHE A 323 -8.00 -10.34 10.33
N ALA A 324 -7.27 -10.54 9.23
CA ALA A 324 -7.70 -11.25 8.04
C ALA A 324 -6.71 -12.35 7.63
N GLU A 325 -7.23 -13.40 6.99
CA GLU A 325 -6.41 -14.35 6.23
C GLU A 325 -6.15 -13.80 4.82
N PRO A 326 -4.99 -14.13 4.19
CA PRO A 326 -4.65 -13.62 2.86
C PRO A 326 -5.74 -13.88 1.81
N ALA A 327 -6.34 -15.06 1.82
CA ALA A 327 -7.41 -15.41 0.89
C ALA A 327 -8.65 -14.50 1.01
N GLU A 328 -8.97 -14.05 2.22
CA GLU A 328 -10.11 -13.14 2.45
C GLU A 328 -9.81 -11.73 1.97
N ALA A 329 -8.57 -11.27 2.20
CA ALA A 329 -8.12 -9.99 1.68
C ALA A 329 -8.08 -10.01 0.13
N GLU A 330 -7.64 -11.11 -0.50
CA GLU A 330 -7.72 -11.28 -1.95
C GLU A 330 -9.16 -11.14 -2.48
N GLN A 331 -10.15 -11.78 -1.83
CA GLN A 331 -11.55 -11.63 -2.22
C GLN A 331 -12.04 -10.18 -2.11
N ALA A 332 -11.66 -9.48 -1.04
CA ALA A 332 -12.02 -8.07 -0.88
C ALA A 332 -11.35 -7.17 -1.93
N VAL A 333 -10.09 -7.46 -2.29
CA VAL A 333 -9.37 -6.76 -3.35
C VAL A 333 -10.03 -6.97 -4.72
N LEU A 334 -10.47 -8.19 -5.01
CA LEU A 334 -11.23 -8.51 -6.22
C LEU A 334 -12.56 -7.73 -6.26
N ALA A 335 -13.31 -7.73 -5.16
CA ALA A 335 -14.57 -7.00 -5.04
C ALA A 335 -14.38 -5.48 -5.25
N ALA A 336 -13.37 -4.87 -4.61
CA ALA A 336 -13.03 -3.46 -4.82
C ALA A 336 -12.63 -3.18 -6.28
N GLY A 337 -11.90 -4.09 -6.91
CA GLY A 337 -11.51 -4.00 -8.32
C GLY A 337 -12.70 -4.03 -9.29
N GLU A 338 -13.71 -4.86 -9.03
CA GLU A 338 -14.96 -4.85 -9.82
C GLU A 338 -15.75 -3.55 -9.62
N LEU A 339 -15.90 -3.08 -8.38
CA LEU A 339 -16.57 -1.81 -8.10
C LEU A 339 -15.91 -0.63 -8.81
N CYS A 340 -14.57 -0.62 -8.89
CA CYS A 340 -13.83 0.36 -9.68
C CYS A 340 -14.17 0.27 -11.18
N ARG A 341 -14.22 -0.94 -11.75
CA ARG A 341 -14.57 -1.15 -13.18
C ARG A 341 -15.99 -0.73 -13.51
N GLU A 342 -16.94 -0.98 -12.61
CA GLU A 342 -18.34 -0.59 -12.77
C GLU A 342 -18.52 0.93 -12.72
N THR A 343 -17.74 1.60 -11.87
CA THR A 343 -17.89 3.05 -11.60
C THR A 343 -17.14 3.93 -12.59
N TYR A 344 -16.00 3.47 -13.11
CA TYR A 344 -15.11 4.28 -13.95
C TYR A 344 -14.91 3.67 -15.36
N THR A 345 -14.31 4.47 -16.25
CA THR A 345 -14.07 4.08 -17.65
C THR A 345 -12.60 3.89 -17.98
N SER A 346 -11.69 4.51 -17.21
CA SER A 346 -10.25 4.40 -17.38
C SER A 346 -9.51 4.59 -16.04
N TRP A 347 -8.21 4.32 -16.02
CA TRP A 347 -7.34 4.59 -14.88
C TRP A 347 -7.30 6.07 -14.51
N GLU A 348 -7.27 6.97 -15.50
CA GLU A 348 -7.28 8.42 -15.31
C GLU A 348 -8.59 8.88 -14.66
N ALA A 349 -9.73 8.36 -15.13
CA ALA A 349 -11.03 8.67 -14.54
C ALA A 349 -11.13 8.18 -13.09
N PHE A 350 -10.68 6.95 -12.83
CA PHE A 350 -10.57 6.40 -11.47
C PHE A 350 -9.67 7.26 -10.58
N SER A 351 -8.51 7.67 -11.10
CA SER A 351 -7.57 8.51 -10.38
C SER A 351 -8.15 9.88 -10.03
N ALA A 352 -8.86 10.52 -10.96
CA ALA A 352 -9.49 11.81 -10.69
C ALA A 352 -10.56 11.68 -9.59
N GLY A 353 -11.35 10.60 -9.62
CA GLY A 353 -12.31 10.27 -8.55
C GLY A 353 -11.64 10.00 -7.20
N TYR A 354 -10.51 9.28 -7.18
CA TYR A 354 -9.72 9.05 -5.97
C TYR A 354 -9.21 10.35 -5.35
N VAL A 355 -8.59 11.22 -6.17
CA VAL A 355 -8.03 12.49 -5.70
C VAL A 355 -9.14 13.41 -5.17
N LEU A 356 -10.27 13.49 -5.88
CA LEU A 356 -11.40 14.31 -5.44
C LEU A 356 -11.99 13.80 -4.12
N GLY A 357 -12.25 12.49 -4.01
CA GLY A 357 -12.80 11.90 -2.78
C GLY A 357 -11.88 12.11 -1.57
N ARG A 358 -10.56 12.03 -1.77
CA ARG A 358 -9.58 12.38 -0.72
C ARG A 358 -9.66 13.85 -0.32
N ALA A 359 -9.66 14.75 -1.30
CA ALA A 359 -9.61 16.19 -1.07
C ALA A 359 -10.87 16.70 -0.36
N LEU A 360 -12.05 16.27 -0.81
CA LEU A 360 -13.33 16.63 -0.20
C LEU A 360 -13.46 16.17 1.26
N ARG A 361 -12.72 15.15 1.67
CA ARG A 361 -12.76 14.64 3.04
C ARG A 361 -11.77 15.33 3.98
N PHE A 362 -10.63 15.80 3.49
CA PHE A 362 -9.50 16.15 4.36
C PHE A 362 -8.75 17.42 3.99
N ASP A 363 -8.90 17.96 2.78
CA ASP A 363 -8.03 19.04 2.32
C ASP A 363 -8.54 20.44 2.71
N GLU A 364 -9.84 20.59 2.97
CA GLU A 364 -10.49 21.88 3.30
C GLU A 364 -10.15 22.98 2.26
N GLU A 365 -9.90 22.60 1.01
CA GLU A 365 -9.51 23.49 -0.10
C GLU A 365 -8.20 24.25 0.12
N SER A 366 -7.35 23.75 1.02
CA SER A 366 -6.02 24.29 1.26
C SER A 366 -5.06 24.00 0.11
N PHE A 367 -5.34 22.98 -0.71
CA PHE A 367 -4.44 22.42 -1.71
C PHE A 367 -3.08 22.05 -1.10
N GLY A 368 -3.11 21.60 0.15
CA GLY A 368 -1.94 21.30 0.96
C GLY A 368 -1.46 19.86 0.78
N HIS A 369 -0.90 19.30 1.85
CA HIS A 369 -0.37 17.93 1.84
C HIS A 369 -1.42 16.89 1.41
N MET A 370 -2.69 17.06 1.80
CA MET A 370 -3.75 16.10 1.46
C MET A 370 -4.05 16.03 -0.04
N TYR A 371 -3.90 17.16 -0.75
CA TYR A 371 -3.94 17.20 -2.21
C TYR A 371 -2.64 16.72 -2.85
N SER A 372 -1.48 17.22 -2.42
CA SER A 372 -0.20 16.90 -3.05
C SER A 372 0.16 15.41 -2.95
N SER A 373 -0.16 14.77 -1.82
CA SER A 373 0.03 13.32 -1.59
C SER A 373 -0.92 12.42 -2.38
N ALA A 374 -1.82 12.98 -3.20
CA ALA A 374 -2.60 12.24 -4.20
C ALA A 374 -2.28 12.69 -5.64
N LEU A 375 -1.82 13.93 -5.83
CA LEU A 375 -1.33 14.43 -7.12
C LEU A 375 -0.05 13.71 -7.56
N THR A 376 0.92 13.54 -6.67
CA THR A 376 2.20 12.89 -7.03
C THR A 376 2.01 11.42 -7.39
N PRO A 377 1.24 10.59 -6.64
CA PRO A 377 0.95 9.22 -7.07
C PRO A 377 0.15 9.17 -8.38
N HIS A 378 -0.78 10.10 -8.62
CA HIS A 378 -1.46 10.20 -9.92
C HIS A 378 -0.46 10.35 -11.07
N ARG A 379 0.52 11.26 -10.93
CA ARG A 379 1.55 11.50 -11.96
C ARG A 379 2.40 10.26 -12.19
N ILE A 380 2.89 9.63 -11.13
CA ILE A 380 3.66 8.39 -11.23
C ILE A 380 2.84 7.32 -11.96
N LEU A 381 1.60 7.11 -11.54
CA LEU A 381 0.78 6.01 -12.07
C LEU A 381 0.35 6.22 -13.53
N THR A 382 0.19 7.46 -13.99
CA THR A 382 -0.19 7.73 -15.37
C THR A 382 1.00 7.83 -16.32
N THR A 383 2.19 8.21 -15.82
CA THR A 383 3.35 8.53 -16.67
C THR A 383 4.51 7.55 -16.56
N ASP A 384 4.72 6.89 -15.41
CA ASP A 384 5.86 6.00 -15.21
C ASP A 384 5.75 4.76 -16.14
N PRO A 385 6.76 4.46 -16.97
CA PRO A 385 6.75 3.30 -17.86
C PRO A 385 6.57 1.95 -17.16
N ALA A 386 6.91 1.82 -15.88
CA ALA A 386 6.73 0.61 -15.07
C ALA A 386 5.36 0.56 -14.36
N SER A 387 4.54 1.61 -14.47
CA SER A 387 3.24 1.68 -13.81
C SER A 387 2.30 0.53 -14.19
N PRO A 388 1.61 -0.11 -13.23
CA PRO A 388 0.60 -1.11 -13.54
C PRO A 388 -0.52 -0.56 -14.43
N TRP A 389 -0.83 0.74 -14.36
CA TRP A 389 -1.91 1.33 -15.16
C TRP A 389 -1.57 1.41 -16.64
N ARG A 390 -0.29 1.26 -17.02
CA ARG A 390 0.15 1.19 -18.41
C ARG A 390 0.18 -0.23 -18.97
N HIS A 391 0.19 -1.24 -18.10
CA HIS A 391 0.35 -2.67 -18.47
C HIS A 391 -0.87 -3.53 -18.15
N ILE A 392 -1.77 -3.06 -17.29
CA ILE A 392 -3.03 -3.71 -16.94
C ILE A 392 -4.16 -2.88 -17.54
N PRO A 393 -4.97 -3.44 -18.44
CA PRO A 393 -6.09 -2.70 -19.01
C PRO A 393 -7.15 -2.44 -17.93
N PHE A 394 -7.74 -1.24 -17.92
CA PHE A 394 -8.80 -0.90 -16.96
C PHE A 394 -10.06 -1.73 -17.18
N ARG A 395 -10.45 -1.92 -18.45
CA ARG A 395 -11.52 -2.82 -18.84
C ARG A 395 -10.92 -4.04 -19.52
N SER A 396 -11.34 -5.22 -19.10
CA SER A 396 -11.08 -6.43 -19.88
C SER A 396 -11.67 -6.22 -21.28
N THR A 397 -10.86 -6.39 -22.32
CA THR A 397 -11.40 -6.51 -23.68
C THR A 397 -12.24 -7.78 -23.71
N THR A 398 -13.56 -7.63 -23.61
CA THR A 398 -14.49 -8.72 -23.92
C THR A 398 -14.21 -9.11 -25.36
N THR A 399 -13.61 -10.29 -25.55
CA THR A 399 -13.39 -10.87 -26.87
C THR A 399 -14.62 -11.66 -27.27
#